data_AF-Q0SDP8-F1
#
_entry.id   AF-Q0SDP8-F1
#
_cell.length_a   1.000
_cell.length_b   1.000
_cell.length_c   1.000
_cell.angle_alpha   90.00
_cell.angle_beta   90.00
_cell.angle_gamma   90.00
#
_symmetry.space_group_name_H-M   'P 1'
#
loop_
_entity.id
_entity.type
_entity.pdbx_description
1 polymer ?
#
loop_
_entity_poly.entity_id
_entity_poly.type
_entity_poly.pdbx_seq_one_letter_code
_entity_poly.pdbx_strand_id
1 'polypeptide(L)' 'MIDPKPYVGDPTYDVLQHMLDHVDRLAADPVGFASRIAGLLGLDRERLRLWLFARCVEGSIDQPRLWHIAAMLHL' A
#
# COMPACT_ATOMS: atom_id res chain seq x y z
N MET A 1 -0.79 -14.55 -2.29
CA MET A 1 -0.31 -14.87 -0.92
C MET A 1 0.42 -13.65 -0.38
N ILE A 2 0.10 -13.21 0.84
CA ILE A 2 0.78 -12.11 1.54
C ILE A 2 1.80 -12.79 2.48
N ASP A 3 3.08 -12.62 2.20
CA ASP A 3 4.17 -13.12 3.06
C ASP A 3 4.35 -12.15 4.24
N PRO A 4 4.73 -12.58 5.45
CA PRO A 4 5.02 -11.68 6.59
C PRO A 4 6.52 -11.38 6.85
N LYS A 5 7.47 -11.84 6.02
CA LYS A 5 8.95 -11.75 6.19
C LYS A 5 9.63 -10.71 5.27
N PRO A 6 10.92 -10.32 5.46
CA PRO A 6 11.47 -9.11 4.85
C PRO A 6 11.66 -9.26 3.34
N TYR A 7 10.94 -8.40 2.62
CA TYR A 7 10.65 -8.47 1.19
C TYR A 7 11.76 -7.87 0.31
N VAL A 8 13.01 -8.08 0.71
CA VAL A 8 14.17 -7.53 -0.01
C VAL A 8 14.19 -8.12 -1.42
N GLY A 9 14.10 -7.24 -2.42
CA GLY A 9 14.10 -7.63 -3.84
C GLY A 9 12.71 -7.89 -4.44
N ASP A 10 11.61 -7.75 -3.70
CA ASP A 10 10.26 -7.71 -4.29
C ASP A 10 9.95 -6.29 -4.77
N PRO A 11 9.75 -6.07 -6.09
CA PRO A 11 9.43 -4.75 -6.62
C PRO A 11 8.15 -4.13 -6.02
N THR A 12 7.23 -4.98 -5.54
CA THR A 12 6.00 -4.53 -4.88
C THR A 12 6.31 -3.91 -3.51
N TYR A 13 7.37 -4.37 -2.84
CA TYR A 13 7.76 -3.87 -1.54
C TYR A 13 8.31 -2.44 -1.61
N ASP A 14 9.25 -2.19 -2.50
CA ASP A 14 9.87 -0.86 -2.64
C ASP A 14 8.81 0.19 -3.00
N VAL A 15 7.90 -0.18 -3.90
CA VAL A 15 6.78 0.67 -4.32
C VAL A 15 5.80 0.92 -3.19
N LEU A 16 5.46 -0.12 -2.42
CA LEU A 16 4.62 0.02 -1.26
C LEU A 16 5.26 0.96 -0.21
N GLN A 17 6.57 0.82 0.05
CA GLN A 17 7.27 1.70 0.98
C GLN A 17 7.25 3.14 0.49
N HIS A 18 7.55 3.38 -0.80
CA HIS A 18 7.44 4.71 -1.41
C HIS A 18 6.04 5.33 -1.23
N MET A 19 4.98 4.55 -1.39
CA MET A 19 3.61 5.05 -1.21
C MET A 19 3.31 5.41 0.26
N LEU A 20 3.83 4.66 1.22
CA LEU A 20 3.68 4.94 2.65
C LEU A 20 4.52 6.14 3.11
N ASP A 21 5.69 6.35 2.53
CA ASP A 21 6.51 7.54 2.75
C ASP A 21 5.83 8.82 2.24
N HIS A 22 4.93 8.70 1.27
CA HIS A 22 4.13 9.79 0.72
C HIS A 22 2.66 9.70 1.14
N VAL A 23 2.41 9.52 2.44
CA VAL A 23 1.07 9.28 3.00
C VAL A 23 0.02 10.31 2.61
N ASP A 24 0.36 11.60 2.50
CA ASP A 24 -0.63 12.63 2.15
C ASP A 24 -1.15 12.43 0.71
N ARG A 25 -0.27 12.01 -0.19
CA ARG A 25 -0.63 11.64 -1.56
C ARG A 25 -1.44 10.35 -1.58
N LEU A 26 -1.07 9.38 -0.74
CA LEU A 26 -1.80 8.14 -0.60
C LEU A 26 -3.22 8.36 -0.07
N ALA A 27 -3.38 9.23 0.93
CA ALA A 27 -4.67 9.54 1.54
C ALA A 27 -5.62 10.28 0.58
N ALA A 28 -5.10 11.06 -0.36
CA ALA A 28 -5.92 11.82 -1.32
C ALA A 28 -6.70 10.90 -2.29
N ASP A 29 -6.10 9.79 -2.72
CA ASP A 29 -6.73 8.80 -3.60
C ASP A 29 -6.03 7.43 -3.47
N PRO A 30 -6.34 6.64 -2.42
CA PRO A 30 -5.61 5.40 -2.14
C PRO A 30 -5.72 4.38 -3.27
N VAL A 31 -6.91 4.21 -3.83
CA VAL A 31 -7.20 3.20 -4.86
C VAL A 31 -6.66 3.63 -6.21
N GLY A 32 -6.86 4.88 -6.61
CA GLY A 32 -6.36 5.39 -7.89
C GLY A 32 -4.84 5.52 -7.89
N PHE A 33 -4.22 5.93 -6.77
CA PHE A 33 -2.76 6.00 -6.67
C PHE A 33 -2.13 4.60 -6.77
N ALA A 34 -2.65 3.62 -6.04
CA ALA A 34 -2.19 2.22 -6.13
C ALA A 34 -2.34 1.66 -7.54
N SER A 35 -3.52 1.85 -8.16
CA SER A 35 -3.80 1.35 -9.51
C SER A 35 -2.88 1.97 -10.57
N ARG A 36 -2.63 3.28 -10.45
CA ARG A 36 -1.75 4.03 -11.35
C ARG A 36 -0.31 3.53 -11.24
N ILE A 37 0.22 3.42 -10.02
CA ILE A 37 1.61 3.04 -9.81
C ILE A 37 1.86 1.59 -10.24
N ALA A 38 0.95 0.67 -9.91
CA ALA A 38 1.03 -0.71 -10.39
C ALA A 38 1.02 -0.77 -11.93
N GLY A 39 0.18 0.04 -12.59
CA GLY A 39 0.16 0.13 -14.06
C GLY A 39 1.46 0.65 -14.67
N LEU A 40 2.07 1.67 -14.07
CA LEU A 40 3.34 2.25 -14.54
C LEU A 40 4.53 1.28 -14.42
N LEU A 41 4.48 0.38 -13.44
CA LEU A 41 5.59 -0.52 -13.12
C LEU A 41 5.33 -1.97 -13.55
N GLY A 42 4.19 -2.24 -14.22
CA GLY A 42 3.82 -3.58 -14.65
C GLY A 42 3.57 -4.55 -13.48
N LEU A 43 3.16 -4.03 -12.32
CA LEU A 43 2.89 -4.83 -11.12
C LEU A 43 1.43 -5.31 -11.08
N ASP A 44 1.21 -6.38 -10.34
CA ASP A 44 -0.13 -6.85 -9.99
C ASP A 44 -0.82 -5.82 -9.07
N ARG A 45 -1.90 -5.23 -9.58
CA ARG A 45 -2.67 -4.18 -8.90
C ARG A 45 -3.35 -4.70 -7.64
N GLU A 46 -3.91 -5.90 -7.69
CA GLU A 46 -4.63 -6.49 -6.57
C GLU A 46 -3.65 -6.86 -5.46
N ARG A 47 -2.52 -7.46 -5.84
CA ARG A 47 -1.45 -7.77 -4.91
C ARG A 47 -0.92 -6.52 -4.19
N LEU A 48 -0.62 -5.45 -4.94
CA LEU A 48 -0.18 -4.18 -4.35
C LEU A 48 -1.25 -3.59 -3.41
N ARG A 49 -2.53 -3.63 -3.81
CA ARG A 49 -3.65 -3.12 -2.99
C ARG A 49 -3.81 -3.90 -1.67
N LEU A 50 -3.74 -5.22 -1.73
CA LEU A 50 -3.82 -6.09 -0.55
C LEU A 50 -2.65 -5.85 0.41
N TRP A 51 -1.46 -5.64 -0.13
CA TRP A 51 -0.28 -5.33 0.67
C TRP A 51 -0.36 -3.94 1.31
N LEU A 52 -0.79 -2.94 0.56
CA LEU A 52 -1.06 -1.59 1.11
C LEU A 52 -2.09 -1.64 2.22
N PHE A 53 -3.17 -2.39 2.04
CA PHE A 53 -4.19 -2.60 3.07
C PHE A 53 -3.56 -3.20 4.34
N ALA A 54 -2.87 -4.33 4.20
CA ALA A 54 -2.25 -5.02 5.34
C ALA A 54 -1.27 -4.11 6.10
N ARG A 55 -0.47 -3.32 5.38
CA ARG A 55 0.49 -2.38 5.98
C ARG A 55 -0.14 -1.15 6.60
N CYS A 56 -1.24 -0.66 6.05
CA CYS A 56 -2.00 0.42 6.69
C CYS A 56 -2.66 -0.07 7.98
N VAL A 57 -3.17 -1.31 8.02
CA VAL A 57 -3.71 -1.93 9.25
C VAL A 57 -2.60 -2.09 10.30
N GLU A 58 -1.48 -2.70 9.94
CA GLU A 58 -0.33 -2.88 10.84
C GLU A 58 0.19 -1.53 11.35
N GLY A 59 0.48 -0.58 10.46
CA GLY A 59 1.02 0.72 10.82
C GLY A 59 0.04 1.62 11.57
N SER A 60 -1.27 1.34 11.55
CA SER A 60 -2.27 2.12 12.29
C SER A 60 -2.11 2.05 13.81
N ILE A 61 -1.38 1.03 14.30
CA ILE A 61 -1.01 0.89 15.71
C ILE A 61 -0.19 2.11 16.18
N ASP A 62 0.78 2.55 15.36
CA ASP A 62 1.68 3.66 15.70
C ASP A 62 1.26 4.98 15.03
N GLN A 63 0.63 4.91 13.86
CA GLN A 63 0.17 6.06 13.08
C GLN A 63 -1.33 5.96 12.83
N PRO A 64 -2.19 6.43 13.76
CA PRO A 64 -3.64 6.24 13.69
C PRO A 64 -4.24 6.63 12.33
N ARG A 65 -3.78 7.71 11.69
CA ARG A 65 -4.29 8.15 10.37
C ARG A 65 -4.31 7.07 9.27
N LEU A 66 -3.45 6.04 9.37
CA LEU A 66 -3.42 4.93 8.42
C LEU A 66 -4.69 4.06 8.44
N TRP A 67 -5.46 4.06 9.54
CA TRP A 67 -6.73 3.32 9.60
C TRP A 67 -7.72 3.80 8.52
N HIS A 68 -7.74 5.10 8.24
CA HIS A 68 -8.67 5.68 7.27
C HIS A 68 -8.31 5.25 5.84
N ILE A 69 -7.01 5.20 5.53
CA ILE A 69 -6.50 4.71 4.26
C ILE A 69 -6.83 3.22 4.10
N ALA A 70 -6.63 2.41 5.16
CA ALA A 70 -6.99 1.00 5.14
C ALA A 70 -8.48 0.78 4.84
N ALA A 71 -9.37 1.56 5.45
CA ALA A 71 -10.81 1.48 5.20
C ALA A 71 -11.18 1.79 3.73
N MET A 72 -10.48 2.73 3.09
CA MET A 72 -10.70 3.08 1.68
C MET A 72 -10.15 2.04 0.70
N LEU A 73 -9.19 1.21 1.11
CA LEU A 73 -8.61 0.16 0.27
C LEU A 73 -9.43 -1.14 0.26
N HIS A 74 -10.29 -1.34 1.26
CA HIS A 74 -11.10 -2.57 1.47
C HIS A 74 -12.53 -2.49 0.89
N LEU A 75 -12.84 -1.43 0.13
CA LEU A 75 -14.10 -1.29 -0.60
C LEU A 75 -13.95 -1.66 -2.09
#